data_AF-A0A2X3D8J3-F1
#
_entry.id   AF-A0A2X3D8J3-F1
#
_cell.length_a   1.000
_cell.length_b   1.000
_cell.length_c   1.000
_cell.angle_alpha   90.00
_cell.angle_beta   90.00
_cell.angle_gamma   90.00
#
_symmetry.space_group_name_H-M   'P 1'
#
loop_
_entity.id
_entity.type
_entity.pdbx_description
1 polymer ?
#
loop_
_entity_poly.entity_id
_entity_poly.type
_entity_poly.pdbx_seq_one_letter_code
_entity_poly.pdbx_strand_id
1 'polypeptide(L)'
;MLFNGTALADDKGGLTAFGRVKNDSTHPEYEYQMASVSMSSSQVSALTKHDVSHLPFREDPLRRGDYKYHKSLFEKEFASSRYITAKIDMASVSDRIYCVSTRDGGLVAVAPSAIDVSIREIRGSEPPDIYCGEFYFNDADITNGFSPTQGDDSLSLSLRLDTITFSQLFDSLKNGDTSLSISINFPAYADWLDSVAGLPMPTTYLIRPEKDDENFIMLSSISSILFTRPSGAKANTGVEEEDLFDDNDESTNLAVIDSSIKSVNESLEIQNENTKKVSGYLLFLSICLFLLVIKSFL
;
A
#
# COMPACT_ATOMS: atom_id res chain seq x y z
N MET A 1 1.46 -20.24 -11.51
CA MET A 1 2.13 -20.31 -10.18
C MET A 1 3.61 -19.99 -10.33
N LEU A 2 3.98 -18.83 -9.79
CA LEU A 2 5.33 -18.31 -9.74
C LEU A 2 5.98 -18.68 -8.38
N PHE A 3 7.29 -18.92 -8.38
CA PHE A 3 8.08 -19.15 -7.16
C PHE A 3 9.12 -18.05 -6.98
N ASN A 4 9.55 -17.81 -5.75
CA ASN A 4 10.65 -16.89 -5.48
C ASN A 4 11.91 -17.32 -6.25
N GLY A 5 12.55 -16.38 -6.93
CA GLY A 5 13.70 -16.65 -7.80
C GLY A 5 13.36 -17.12 -9.22
N THR A 6 12.10 -17.03 -9.65
CA THR A 6 11.72 -17.42 -11.02
C THR A 6 12.31 -16.45 -12.04
N ALA A 7 13.08 -16.97 -12.99
CA ALA A 7 13.59 -16.20 -14.12
C ALA A 7 12.46 -15.84 -15.10
N LEU A 8 12.36 -14.57 -15.44
CA LEU A 8 11.35 -13.99 -16.32
C LEU A 8 12.00 -13.49 -17.62
N ALA A 9 11.18 -13.39 -18.65
CA ALA A 9 11.52 -12.77 -19.92
C ALA A 9 10.38 -11.87 -20.38
N ASP A 10 10.73 -10.79 -21.07
CA ASP A 10 9.79 -9.98 -21.82
C ASP A 10 9.11 -10.83 -22.92
N ASP A 11 7.79 -10.84 -22.95
CA ASP A 11 6.99 -11.60 -23.91
C ASP A 11 5.74 -10.78 -24.28
N LYS A 12 5.65 -10.33 -25.54
CA LYS A 12 4.44 -9.67 -26.10
C LYS A 12 3.89 -8.50 -25.27
N GLY A 13 4.78 -7.69 -24.67
CA GLY A 13 4.38 -6.54 -23.84
C GLY A 13 4.02 -6.89 -22.39
N GLY A 14 4.14 -8.17 -22.00
CA GLY A 14 4.06 -8.65 -20.64
C GLY A 14 5.31 -9.42 -20.23
N LEU A 15 5.16 -10.26 -19.21
CA LEU A 15 6.23 -11.12 -18.68
C LEU A 15 5.82 -12.58 -18.76
N THR A 16 6.77 -13.45 -19.08
CA THR A 16 6.59 -14.91 -19.09
C THR A 16 7.80 -15.56 -18.43
N ALA A 17 7.62 -16.68 -17.72
CA ALA A 17 8.75 -17.44 -17.21
C ALA A 17 9.67 -17.87 -18.39
N PHE A 18 10.99 -17.68 -18.25
CA PHE A 18 11.96 -17.80 -19.35
C PHE A 18 11.84 -19.11 -20.15
N GLY A 19 11.59 -20.24 -19.48
CA GLY A 19 11.42 -21.56 -20.11
C GLY A 19 10.03 -21.84 -20.71
N ARG A 20 9.11 -20.88 -20.67
CA ARG A 20 7.70 -21.03 -21.10
C ARG A 20 7.29 -20.07 -22.21
N VAL A 21 8.21 -19.23 -22.67
CA VAL A 21 7.98 -18.38 -23.85
C VAL A 21 7.70 -19.29 -25.05
N LYS A 22 6.50 -19.15 -25.62
CA LYS A 22 6.06 -19.89 -26.81
C LYS A 22 5.75 -18.92 -27.93
N ASN A 23 6.31 -19.21 -29.11
CA ASN A 23 6.04 -18.43 -30.33
C ASN A 23 4.56 -18.46 -30.73
N ASP A 24 3.87 -19.57 -30.45
CA ASP A 24 2.48 -19.79 -30.84
C ASP A 24 1.45 -19.23 -29.82
N SER A 25 1.90 -18.74 -28.66
CA SER A 25 0.99 -18.11 -27.67
C SER A 25 0.61 -16.70 -28.13
N THR A 26 -0.65 -16.30 -27.97
CA THR A 26 -1.08 -14.91 -28.26
C THR A 26 -0.93 -13.96 -27.07
N HIS A 27 -0.74 -14.49 -25.86
CA HIS A 27 -0.66 -13.74 -24.60
C HIS A 27 0.59 -14.15 -23.80
N PRO A 28 1.18 -13.25 -23.00
CA PRO A 28 2.15 -13.62 -21.98
C PRO A 28 1.49 -14.30 -20.78
N GLU A 29 2.30 -14.89 -19.88
CA GLU A 29 1.78 -15.41 -18.61
C GLU A 29 1.30 -14.29 -17.67
N TYR A 30 1.96 -13.13 -17.70
CA TYR A 30 1.61 -11.97 -16.88
C TYR A 30 1.41 -10.74 -17.76
N GLU A 31 0.20 -10.20 -17.76
CA GLU A 31 -0.19 -9.03 -18.55
C GLU A 31 -0.24 -7.77 -17.69
N TYR A 32 0.21 -6.65 -18.25
CA TYR A 32 0.23 -5.37 -17.55
C TYR A 32 -1.20 -4.83 -17.36
N GLN A 33 -1.57 -4.55 -16.11
CA GLN A 33 -2.87 -3.99 -15.76
C GLN A 33 -2.84 -3.23 -14.43
N MET A 34 -3.96 -2.61 -14.07
CA MET A 34 -4.15 -2.04 -12.74
C MET A 34 -4.49 -3.15 -11.74
N ALA A 35 -3.61 -3.41 -10.79
CA ALA A 35 -3.83 -4.34 -9.69
C ALA A 35 -4.62 -3.67 -8.57
N SER A 36 -5.34 -4.48 -7.78
CA SER A 36 -6.00 -4.04 -6.55
C SER A 36 -5.61 -4.99 -5.42
N VAL A 37 -5.10 -4.45 -4.31
CA VAL A 37 -4.69 -5.25 -3.16
C VAL A 37 -5.20 -4.62 -1.88
N SER A 38 -5.71 -5.46 -0.99
CA SER A 38 -6.04 -5.08 0.39
C SER A 38 -5.05 -5.72 1.35
N MET A 39 -4.66 -4.97 2.37
CA MET A 39 -3.66 -5.35 3.36
C MET A 39 -3.95 -4.70 4.71
N SER A 40 -3.43 -5.30 5.78
CA SER A 40 -3.57 -4.76 7.13
C SER A 40 -2.27 -4.87 7.93
N SER A 41 -2.18 -4.08 8.99
CA SER A 41 -1.05 -4.07 9.92
C SER A 41 -1.56 -3.95 11.34
N SER A 42 -1.02 -4.81 12.22
CA SER A 42 -1.08 -4.69 13.68
C SER A 42 0.15 -3.96 14.27
N GLN A 43 1.12 -3.60 13.42
CA GLN A 43 2.34 -2.87 13.79
C GLN A 43 2.30 -1.47 13.19
N VAL A 44 1.48 -0.59 13.79
CA VAL A 44 1.28 0.79 13.35
C VAL A 44 1.79 1.77 14.40
N SER A 45 2.30 2.93 13.95
CA SER A 45 2.76 4.01 14.82
C SER A 45 2.46 5.37 14.21
N ALA A 46 1.74 6.20 14.95
CA ALA A 46 1.56 7.61 14.66
C ALA A 46 2.64 8.44 15.36
N LEU A 47 3.42 9.19 14.59
CA LEU A 47 4.64 9.86 15.06
C LEU A 47 4.65 11.34 14.65
N THR A 48 5.14 12.18 15.57
CA THR A 48 5.42 13.59 15.31
C THR A 48 6.92 13.78 15.39
N LYS A 49 7.54 14.24 14.30
CA LYS A 49 8.96 14.57 14.22
C LYS A 49 9.12 16.06 14.31
N HIS A 50 9.95 16.50 15.24
CA HIS A 50 10.36 17.90 15.37
C HIS A 50 11.77 18.00 14.81
N ASP A 51 11.87 18.53 13.59
CA ASP A 51 13.13 18.77 12.90
C ASP A 51 13.56 20.22 13.11
N VAL A 52 14.89 20.41 13.14
CA VAL A 52 15.51 21.72 13.19
C VAL A 52 16.18 21.94 11.84
N SER A 53 15.45 22.57 10.91
CA SER A 53 15.91 22.80 9.54
C SER A 53 16.70 24.10 9.41
N HIS A 54 17.70 24.10 8.52
CA HIS A 54 18.37 25.33 8.14
C HIS A 54 17.42 26.23 7.36
N LEU A 55 17.37 27.52 7.70
CA LEU A 55 16.71 28.51 6.87
C LEU A 55 17.41 28.54 5.50
N PRO A 56 16.69 28.41 4.38
CA PRO A 56 17.28 28.67 3.07
C PRO A 56 17.63 30.16 2.98
N PHE A 57 18.92 30.49 3.03
CA PHE A 57 19.40 31.86 2.88
C PHE A 57 19.07 32.37 1.47
N ARG A 58 18.32 33.47 1.40
CA ARG A 58 17.88 34.09 0.14
C ARG A 58 18.89 35.07 -0.46
N GLU A 59 20.03 35.31 0.18
CA GLU A 59 21.04 36.27 -0.27
C GLU A 59 22.47 35.71 -0.21
N ASP A 60 23.32 36.24 -1.12
CA ASP A 60 24.74 36.03 -1.42
C ASP A 60 25.52 34.91 -0.72
N PRO A 61 26.42 34.19 -1.43
CA PRO A 61 27.18 33.08 -0.86
C PRO A 61 27.97 33.52 0.37
N LEU A 62 27.58 32.97 1.52
CA LEU A 62 28.21 33.23 2.82
C LEU A 62 29.67 32.75 2.77
N ARG A 63 30.63 33.67 2.93
CA ARG A 63 32.05 33.30 3.04
C ARG A 63 32.30 32.67 4.40
N ARG A 64 32.95 31.48 4.40
CA ARG A 64 33.41 30.82 5.64
C ARG A 64 34.30 31.79 6.43
N GLY A 65 33.93 32.03 7.70
CA GLY A 65 34.66 32.91 8.63
C GLY A 65 33.97 34.25 8.92
N ASP A 66 32.94 34.64 8.14
CA ASP A 66 32.20 35.87 8.41
C ASP A 66 31.18 35.69 9.54
N TYR A 67 30.91 36.76 10.30
CA TYR A 67 29.91 36.74 11.37
C TYR A 67 28.51 36.29 10.88
N LYS A 68 28.12 36.68 9.66
CA LYS A 68 26.86 36.23 9.03
C LYS A 68 26.85 34.72 8.77
N TYR A 69 27.99 34.14 8.38
CA TYR A 69 28.15 32.69 8.20
C TYR A 69 28.07 31.94 9.54
N HIS A 70 28.59 32.51 10.62
CA HIS A 70 28.45 31.86 11.94
C HIS A 70 27.04 32.01 12.50
N LYS A 71 26.42 33.19 12.35
CA LYS A 71 25.03 33.44 12.77
C LYS A 71 24.05 32.51 12.05
N SER A 72 24.27 32.23 10.77
CA SER A 72 23.44 31.31 9.99
C SER A 72 23.48 29.86 10.48
N LEU A 73 24.55 29.43 11.14
CA LEU A 73 24.60 28.09 11.76
C LEU A 73 23.64 27.96 12.96
N PHE A 74 23.22 29.09 13.54
CA PHE A 74 22.30 29.16 14.69
C PHE A 74 20.89 29.61 14.32
N GLU A 75 20.69 30.29 13.19
CA GLU A 75 19.36 30.62 12.65
C GLU A 75 18.73 29.37 12.02
N LYS A 76 17.99 28.62 12.83
CA LYS A 76 17.28 27.41 12.42
C LYS A 76 15.78 27.57 12.63
N GLU A 77 15.01 26.98 11.74
CA GLU A 77 13.56 26.88 11.88
C GLU A 77 13.17 25.55 12.52
N PHE A 78 12.19 25.61 13.43
CA PHE A 78 11.55 24.42 13.95
C PHE A 78 10.46 23.98 12.99
N ALA A 79 10.66 22.85 12.32
CA ALA A 79 9.68 22.21 11.48
C ALA A 79 9.08 21.01 12.23
N SER A 80 7.76 20.90 12.26
CA SER A 80 7.08 19.72 12.81
C SER A 80 6.40 18.96 11.70
N SER A 81 6.73 17.69 11.51
CA SER A 81 6.12 16.80 10.51
C SER A 81 5.43 15.63 11.20
N ARG A 82 4.21 15.31 10.77
CA ARG A 82 3.47 14.15 11.24
C ARG A 82 3.54 13.04 10.20
N TYR A 83 3.65 11.81 10.68
CA TYR A 83 3.74 10.61 9.84
C TYR A 83 3.11 9.42 10.56
N ILE A 84 2.54 8.50 9.79
CA ILE A 84 2.07 7.20 10.26
C ILE A 84 2.93 6.16 9.55
N THR A 85 3.53 5.26 10.30
CA THR A 85 4.28 4.12 9.76
C THR A 85 3.55 2.84 10.12
N ALA A 86 3.47 1.90 9.19
CA ALA A 86 2.91 0.58 9.43
C ALA A 86 3.75 -0.49 8.74
N LYS A 87 3.94 -1.62 9.42
CA LYS A 87 4.54 -2.83 8.82
C LYS A 87 3.44 -3.83 8.53
N ILE A 88 3.18 -4.12 7.27
CA ILE A 88 2.06 -4.97 6.85
C ILE A 88 2.24 -6.40 7.36
N ASP A 89 1.15 -6.95 7.88
CA ASP A 89 1.07 -8.36 8.23
C ASP A 89 0.94 -9.15 6.92
N MET A 90 2.02 -9.82 6.47
CA MET A 90 2.08 -10.50 5.17
C MET A 90 0.96 -11.54 4.97
N ALA A 91 0.43 -12.11 6.05
CA ALA A 91 -0.70 -13.05 6.02
C ALA A 91 -2.05 -12.37 5.69
N SER A 92 -2.14 -11.05 5.78
CA SER A 92 -3.34 -10.27 5.52
C SER A 92 -3.44 -9.73 4.09
N VAL A 93 -2.37 -9.87 3.30
CA VAL A 93 -2.34 -9.40 1.92
C VAL A 93 -3.28 -10.27 1.09
N SER A 94 -4.24 -9.65 0.39
CA SER A 94 -5.27 -10.37 -0.38
C SER A 94 -4.72 -11.18 -1.54
N ASP A 95 -3.59 -10.75 -2.09
CA ASP A 95 -2.99 -11.25 -3.34
C ASP A 95 -1.50 -11.55 -3.18
N ARG A 96 -0.95 -12.32 -4.11
CA ARG A 96 0.48 -12.66 -4.09
C ARG A 96 1.27 -11.57 -4.80
N ILE A 97 2.08 -10.83 -4.07
CA ILE A 97 2.94 -9.79 -4.63
C ILE A 97 4.36 -10.34 -4.79
N TYR A 98 4.93 -10.11 -5.97
CA TYR A 98 6.34 -10.31 -6.28
C TYR A 98 6.88 -9.02 -6.90
N CYS A 99 8.15 -8.71 -6.65
CA CYS A 99 8.89 -7.63 -7.27
C CYS A 99 9.89 -8.20 -8.28
N VAL A 100 10.09 -7.53 -9.41
CA VAL A 100 11.08 -7.93 -10.41
C VAL A 100 12.41 -7.30 -10.06
N SER A 101 13.38 -8.13 -9.69
CA SER A 101 14.78 -7.77 -9.50
C SER A 101 15.57 -7.98 -10.78
N THR A 102 16.59 -7.16 -11.00
CA THR A 102 17.56 -7.33 -12.09
C THR A 102 18.82 -8.00 -11.55
N ARG A 103 18.88 -9.34 -11.65
CA ARG A 103 20.01 -10.14 -11.15
C ARG A 103 20.81 -10.73 -12.31
N ASP A 104 22.12 -10.53 -12.29
CA ASP A 104 23.06 -11.06 -13.30
C ASP A 104 22.66 -10.73 -14.76
N GLY A 105 22.00 -9.60 -14.97
CA GLY A 105 21.50 -9.17 -16.29
C GLY A 105 20.19 -9.82 -16.75
N GLY A 106 19.54 -10.62 -15.90
CA GLY A 106 18.22 -11.20 -16.12
C GLY A 106 17.15 -10.65 -15.18
N LEU A 107 15.88 -10.84 -15.57
CA LEU A 107 14.73 -10.48 -14.75
C LEU A 107 14.38 -11.66 -13.82
N VAL A 108 14.27 -11.40 -12.53
CA VAL A 108 13.96 -12.42 -11.53
C VAL A 108 12.82 -11.94 -10.65
N ALA A 109 11.79 -12.75 -10.47
CA ALA A 109 10.72 -12.45 -9.55
C ALA A 109 11.10 -12.81 -8.11
N VAL A 110 10.99 -11.83 -7.22
CA VAL A 110 11.37 -11.90 -5.81
C VAL A 110 10.15 -11.60 -4.93
N ALA A 111 9.86 -12.47 -3.98
CA ALA A 111 8.83 -12.20 -2.99
C ALA A 111 9.37 -11.16 -1.99
N PRO A 112 8.65 -10.05 -1.73
CA PRO A 112 9.14 -9.03 -0.81
C PRO A 112 9.27 -9.61 0.61
N SER A 113 10.38 -9.30 1.28
CA SER A 113 10.68 -9.75 2.65
C SER A 113 9.78 -9.07 3.69
N ALA A 114 9.34 -7.85 3.39
CA ALA A 114 8.40 -7.05 4.13
C ALA A 114 7.69 -6.06 3.19
N ILE A 115 6.51 -5.59 3.61
CA ILE A 115 5.86 -4.44 3.01
C ILE A 115 5.73 -3.37 4.10
N ASP A 116 6.40 -2.24 3.91
CA ASP A 116 6.39 -1.11 4.84
C ASP A 116 5.59 0.05 4.25
N VAL A 117 4.73 0.65 5.05
CA VAL A 117 3.88 1.79 4.64
C VAL A 117 4.28 3.02 5.44
N SER A 118 4.50 4.13 4.74
CA SER A 118 4.72 5.45 5.32
C SER A 118 3.67 6.41 4.78
N ILE A 119 2.88 7.00 5.66
CA ILE A 119 1.83 7.95 5.32
C ILE A 119 2.23 9.33 5.86
N ARG A 120 2.20 10.34 4.99
CA ARG A 120 2.53 11.73 5.34
C ARG A 120 1.36 12.67 5.08
N GLU A 121 1.24 13.68 5.91
CA GLU A 121 0.32 14.82 5.74
C GLU A 121 0.79 15.77 4.62
N ILE A 122 -0.08 16.06 3.66
CA ILE A 122 0.12 17.17 2.70
C ILE A 122 -0.42 18.46 3.33
N ARG A 123 0.45 19.46 3.51
CA ARG A 123 0.07 20.79 4.02
C ARG A 123 0.04 21.80 2.88
N GLY A 124 -1.11 22.45 2.65
CA GLY A 124 -1.31 23.45 1.59
C GLY A 124 -2.33 23.01 0.53
N SER A 125 -3.05 23.96 -0.05
CA SER A 125 -4.27 23.73 -0.84
C SER A 125 -4.01 23.34 -2.30
N GLU A 126 -4.21 22.06 -2.60
CA GLU A 126 -5.21 21.49 -3.52
C GLU A 126 -5.32 20.01 -3.12
N PRO A 127 -6.53 19.44 -2.93
CA PRO A 127 -6.65 18.01 -2.65
C PRO A 127 -5.96 17.26 -3.80
N PRO A 128 -5.09 16.28 -3.51
CA PRO A 128 -4.34 15.59 -4.55
C PRO A 128 -5.29 14.96 -5.57
N ASP A 129 -4.96 15.11 -6.86
CA ASP A 129 -5.57 14.34 -7.95
C ASP A 129 -5.35 12.86 -7.65
N ILE A 130 -6.42 12.11 -7.33
CA ILE A 130 -6.65 10.65 -7.32
C ILE A 130 -5.50 9.72 -6.85
N TYR A 131 -4.28 9.91 -7.34
CA TYR A 131 -3.03 9.33 -6.89
C TYR A 131 -2.65 9.81 -5.49
N CYS A 132 -2.36 8.84 -4.63
CA CYS A 132 -2.07 9.09 -3.22
C CYS A 132 -0.61 8.82 -2.86
N GLY A 133 0.22 8.29 -3.77
CA GLY A 133 1.54 7.82 -3.37
C GLY A 133 2.35 7.12 -4.43
N GLU A 134 3.43 6.51 -3.98
CA GLU A 134 4.43 5.81 -4.79
C GLU A 134 4.91 4.55 -4.07
N PHE A 135 5.36 3.54 -4.81
CA PHE A 135 6.01 2.35 -4.26
C PHE A 135 7.47 2.27 -4.69
N TYR A 136 8.29 1.64 -3.88
CA TYR A 136 9.72 1.41 -4.14
C TYR A 136 10.12 0.03 -3.64
N PHE A 137 10.84 -0.73 -4.47
CA PHE A 137 11.41 -2.02 -4.07
C PHE A 137 12.89 -1.84 -3.73
N ASN A 138 13.25 -2.13 -2.47
CA ASN A 138 14.62 -2.07 -1.97
C ASN A 138 15.37 -3.36 -2.33
N ASP A 139 15.68 -3.51 -3.60
CA ASP A 139 16.31 -4.69 -4.19
C ASP A 139 17.68 -4.98 -3.55
N ALA A 140 17.85 -6.18 -2.98
CA ALA A 140 19.11 -6.61 -2.38
C ALA A 140 20.25 -6.76 -3.40
N ASP A 141 19.96 -6.92 -4.69
CA ASP A 141 20.98 -7.11 -5.71
C ASP A 141 21.40 -5.77 -6.39
N ILE A 142 20.72 -4.65 -6.10
CA ILE A 142 21.09 -3.32 -6.62
C ILE A 142 21.98 -2.60 -5.61
N THR A 143 23.28 -2.45 -5.94
CA THR A 143 24.16 -1.54 -5.23
C THR A 143 23.93 -0.10 -5.70
N ASN A 144 23.17 0.68 -4.94
CA ASN A 144 23.03 2.12 -5.18
C ASN A 144 24.41 2.79 -5.05
N GLY A 145 24.87 3.49 -6.09
CA GLY A 145 26.20 4.13 -6.14
C GLY A 145 26.50 5.17 -5.04
N PHE A 146 25.52 5.49 -4.19
CA PHE A 146 25.61 6.44 -3.08
C PHE A 146 25.30 5.84 -1.70
N SER A 147 24.93 4.55 -1.60
CA SER A 147 24.68 3.90 -0.30
C SER A 147 25.49 2.60 -0.15
N PRO A 148 26.26 2.44 0.94
CA PRO A 148 26.98 1.20 1.22
C PRO A 148 26.07 0.06 1.71
N THR A 149 24.79 0.32 1.93
CA THR A 149 23.81 -0.70 2.36
C THR A 149 23.20 -1.38 1.14
N GLN A 150 23.47 -2.67 1.05
CA GLN A 150 22.71 -3.59 0.20
C GLN A 150 21.22 -3.52 0.59
N GLY A 151 20.32 -3.59 -0.40
CA GLY A 151 18.88 -3.68 -0.14
C GLY A 151 18.52 -4.95 0.65
N ASP A 152 17.27 -5.03 1.10
CA ASP A 152 16.76 -6.13 1.95
C ASP A 152 15.53 -6.83 1.35
N ASP A 153 15.28 -6.63 0.05
CA ASP A 153 14.11 -7.10 -0.68
C ASP A 153 12.78 -6.63 -0.07
N SER A 154 12.76 -5.47 0.61
CA SER A 154 11.51 -4.89 1.13
C SER A 154 10.78 -4.05 0.07
N LEU A 155 9.46 -4.05 0.13
CA LEU A 155 8.60 -3.17 -0.66
C LEU A 155 8.10 -2.02 0.22
N SER A 156 8.50 -0.80 -0.11
CA SER A 156 8.06 0.42 0.57
C SER A 156 6.92 1.09 -0.17
N LEU A 157 5.85 1.43 0.53
CA LEU A 157 4.70 2.19 0.03
C LEU A 157 4.68 3.56 0.72
N SER A 158 4.81 4.64 -0.04
CA SER A 158 4.78 6.01 0.46
C SER A 158 3.48 6.68 0.04
N LEU A 159 2.60 6.92 1.01
CA LEU A 159 1.29 7.53 0.82
C LEU A 159 1.28 8.97 1.35
N ARG A 160 0.44 9.80 0.75
CA ARG A 160 0.25 11.20 1.07
C ARG A 160 -1.25 11.44 1.17
N LEU A 161 -1.68 11.93 2.32
CA LEU A 161 -3.09 12.20 2.61
C LEU A 161 -3.29 13.70 2.83
N ASP A 162 -4.49 14.17 2.48
CA ASP A 162 -4.92 15.51 2.85
C ASP A 162 -5.02 15.64 4.38
N THR A 163 -4.94 16.88 4.86
CA THR A 163 -4.95 17.20 6.30
C THR A 163 -6.15 16.62 7.05
N ILE A 164 -7.34 16.56 6.43
CA ILE A 164 -8.57 16.11 7.10
C ILE A 164 -8.48 14.61 7.34
N THR A 165 -8.30 13.82 6.28
CA THR A 165 -8.19 12.36 6.35
C THR A 165 -7.01 11.95 7.22
N PHE A 166 -5.86 12.60 7.02
CA PHE A 166 -4.66 12.32 7.80
C PHE A 166 -4.87 12.56 9.29
N SER A 167 -5.45 13.70 9.69
CA SER A 167 -5.60 14.04 11.11
C SER A 167 -6.55 13.11 11.83
N GLN A 168 -7.66 12.74 11.18
CA GLN A 168 -8.61 11.75 11.74
C GLN A 168 -7.91 10.42 12.02
N LEU A 169 -7.19 9.89 11.03
CA LEU A 169 -6.47 8.63 11.17
C LEU A 169 -5.36 8.72 12.24
N PHE A 170 -4.60 9.82 12.23
CA PHE A 170 -3.51 10.05 13.18
C PHE A 170 -4.02 10.11 14.62
N ASP A 171 -5.10 10.84 14.86
CA ASP A 171 -5.68 11.01 16.19
C ASP A 171 -6.30 9.70 16.69
N SER A 172 -7.00 8.94 15.83
CA SER A 172 -7.52 7.62 16.20
C SER A 172 -6.41 6.66 16.64
N LEU A 173 -5.30 6.61 15.90
CA LEU A 173 -4.11 5.81 16.27
C LEU A 173 -3.46 6.29 17.56
N LYS A 174 -3.44 7.61 17.82
CA LYS A 174 -2.95 8.16 19.10
C LYS A 174 -3.88 7.84 20.27
N ASN A 175 -5.17 7.73 20.01
CA ASN A 175 -6.21 7.49 21.01
C ASN A 175 -6.46 6.00 21.29
N GLY A 176 -5.76 5.08 20.61
CA GLY A 176 -5.71 3.68 20.99
C GLY A 176 -5.89 2.68 19.85
N ASP A 177 -6.27 3.11 18.64
CA ASP A 177 -6.38 2.18 17.51
C ASP A 177 -5.04 1.44 17.30
N THR A 178 -5.12 0.11 17.25
CA THR A 178 -3.95 -0.77 17.22
C THR A 178 -3.68 -1.35 15.85
N SER A 179 -4.49 -1.02 14.86
CA SER A 179 -4.37 -1.56 13.51
C SER A 179 -4.68 -0.54 12.43
N LEU A 180 -4.16 -0.83 11.24
CA LEU A 180 -4.35 -0.07 10.03
C LEU A 180 -4.71 -1.02 8.90
N SER A 181 -5.80 -0.74 8.19
CA SER A 181 -6.22 -1.45 6.99
C SER A 181 -6.14 -0.50 5.81
N ILE A 182 -5.61 -1.00 4.69
CA ILE A 182 -5.36 -0.21 3.49
C ILE A 182 -5.75 -1.05 2.27
N SER A 183 -6.49 -0.45 1.34
CA SER A 183 -6.68 -1.00 -0.01
C SER A 183 -6.10 -0.03 -1.03
N ILE A 184 -5.25 -0.54 -1.91
CA ILE A 184 -4.57 0.25 -2.93
C ILE A 184 -4.78 -0.33 -4.32
N ASN A 185 -4.65 0.53 -5.32
CA ASN A 185 -4.45 0.12 -6.70
C ASN A 185 -3.10 0.63 -7.21
N PHE A 186 -2.42 -0.18 -8.01
CA PHE A 186 -1.11 0.14 -8.58
C PHE A 186 -0.90 -0.63 -9.89
N PRO A 187 -0.10 -0.10 -10.82
CA PRO A 187 0.28 -0.83 -12.02
C PRO A 187 1.13 -2.05 -11.71
N ALA A 188 0.79 -3.20 -12.28
CA ALA A 188 1.55 -4.45 -12.15
C ALA A 188 1.27 -5.40 -13.32
N TYR A 189 2.11 -6.41 -13.48
CA TYR A 189 1.81 -7.55 -14.37
C TYR A 189 1.06 -8.62 -13.59
N ALA A 190 -0.15 -8.94 -14.01
CA ALA A 190 -1.00 -9.92 -13.33
C ALA A 190 -1.05 -11.23 -14.11
N ASP A 191 -1.14 -12.35 -13.40
CA ASP A 191 -1.31 -13.67 -14.02
C ASP A 191 -2.56 -13.66 -14.92
N TRP A 192 -2.34 -13.84 -16.22
CA TRP A 192 -3.38 -13.80 -17.24
C TRP A 192 -4.44 -14.88 -17.01
N LEU A 193 -4.05 -16.04 -16.49
CA LEU A 193 -5.00 -17.10 -16.23
C LEU A 193 -5.94 -16.70 -15.10
N ASP A 194 -5.43 -16.04 -14.06
CA ASP A 194 -6.23 -15.56 -12.94
C ASP A 194 -7.20 -14.45 -13.39
N SER A 195 -6.76 -13.57 -14.30
CA SER A 195 -7.59 -12.48 -14.83
C SER A 195 -8.72 -12.95 -15.74
N VAL A 196 -8.53 -14.04 -16.50
CA VAL A 196 -9.52 -14.57 -17.44
C VAL A 196 -10.41 -15.65 -16.83
N ALA A 197 -9.91 -16.44 -15.88
CA ALA A 197 -10.64 -17.58 -15.32
C ALA A 197 -11.74 -17.16 -14.32
N GLY A 198 -11.73 -15.92 -13.81
CA GLY A 198 -12.73 -15.42 -12.85
C GLY A 198 -12.82 -16.26 -11.57
N LEU A 199 -11.77 -17.00 -11.24
CA LEU A 199 -11.71 -17.87 -10.08
C LEU A 199 -11.45 -17.05 -8.81
N PRO A 200 -12.03 -17.44 -7.65
CA PRO A 200 -11.85 -16.74 -6.38
C PRO A 200 -10.49 -17.05 -5.74
N MET A 201 -9.42 -17.13 -6.54
CA MET A 201 -8.07 -17.39 -6.07
C MET A 201 -7.30 -16.05 -5.99
N PRO A 202 -6.39 -15.90 -5.01
CA PRO A 202 -5.50 -14.74 -4.95
C PRO A 202 -4.74 -14.60 -6.27
N THR A 203 -4.83 -13.43 -6.89
CA THR A 203 -4.11 -13.16 -8.14
C THR A 203 -2.63 -13.01 -7.83
N THR A 204 -1.76 -13.42 -8.76
CA THR A 204 -0.33 -13.15 -8.66
C THR A 204 0.02 -11.87 -9.42
N TYR A 205 0.60 -10.89 -8.71
CA TYR A 205 1.06 -9.61 -9.25
C TYR A 205 2.58 -9.52 -9.23
N LEU A 206 3.16 -9.07 -10.33
CA LEU A 206 4.57 -8.75 -10.51
C LEU A 206 4.75 -7.24 -10.67
N ILE A 207 5.48 -6.63 -9.75
CA ILE A 207 5.84 -5.21 -9.76
C ILE A 207 7.22 -5.10 -10.41
N ARG A 208 7.30 -4.42 -11.56
CA ARG A 208 8.58 -4.11 -12.22
C ARG A 208 8.86 -2.62 -12.06
N PRO A 209 9.71 -2.20 -11.11
CA PRO A 209 10.07 -0.81 -10.96
C PRO A 209 11.12 -0.46 -12.03
N GLU A 210 10.70 -0.21 -13.26
CA GLU A 210 11.64 0.12 -14.34
C GLU A 210 11.98 1.62 -14.40
N LYS A 211 11.04 2.48 -13.98
CA LYS A 211 11.19 3.94 -13.99
C LYS A 211 10.31 4.61 -12.93
N ASP A 212 10.78 5.71 -12.36
CA ASP A 212 10.07 6.47 -11.33
C ASP A 212 8.69 6.99 -11.80
N ASP A 213 8.45 7.11 -13.10
CA ASP A 213 7.19 7.59 -13.69
C ASP A 213 6.07 6.53 -13.74
N GLU A 214 6.37 5.25 -13.47
CA GLU A 214 5.38 4.17 -13.45
C GLU A 214 5.03 3.71 -12.03
N ASN A 215 5.71 4.24 -11.01
CA ASN A 215 5.57 3.79 -9.62
C ASN A 215 4.54 4.61 -8.84
N PHE A 216 3.27 4.57 -9.22
CA PHE A 216 2.21 5.31 -8.52
C PHE A 216 1.21 4.39 -7.83
N ILE A 217 0.65 4.89 -6.73
CA ILE A 217 -0.38 4.22 -5.95
C ILE A 217 -1.63 5.10 -5.93
N MET A 218 -2.79 4.47 -6.12
CA MET A 218 -4.10 5.06 -5.84
C MET A 218 -4.69 4.41 -4.59
N LEU A 219 -5.13 5.22 -3.63
CA LEU A 219 -5.75 4.72 -2.40
C LEU A 219 -7.22 4.48 -2.66
N SER A 220 -7.65 3.24 -2.50
CA SER A 220 -9.07 2.87 -2.58
C SER A 220 -9.76 3.01 -1.22
N SER A 221 -9.07 2.61 -0.15
CA SER A 221 -9.60 2.70 1.21
C SER A 221 -8.47 2.77 2.24
N ILE A 222 -8.74 3.45 3.35
CA ILE A 222 -7.89 3.41 4.54
C ILE A 222 -8.75 3.52 5.80
N SER A 223 -8.42 2.74 6.81
CA SER A 223 -9.09 2.81 8.12
C SER A 223 -8.16 2.35 9.24
N SER A 224 -8.41 2.83 10.45
CA SER A 224 -7.80 2.32 11.68
C SER A 224 -8.86 1.67 12.55
N ILE A 225 -8.47 0.65 13.32
CA ILE A 225 -9.37 -0.10 14.20
C ILE A 225 -8.66 -0.43 15.51
N LEU A 226 -9.35 -0.26 16.63
CA LEU A 226 -9.00 -0.82 17.93
C LEU A 226 -9.30 -2.32 17.96
N PHE A 227 -8.27 -3.16 18.01
CA PHE A 227 -8.45 -4.58 18.33
C PHE A 227 -8.33 -4.76 19.84
N THR A 228 -9.46 -4.78 20.55
CA THR A 228 -9.51 -5.35 21.90
C THR A 228 -9.28 -6.85 21.78
N ARG A 229 -8.09 -7.31 22.15
CA ARG A 229 -7.85 -8.73 22.39
C ARG A 229 -8.90 -9.18 23.42
N PRO A 230 -9.76 -10.17 23.14
CA PRO A 230 -10.69 -10.65 24.15
C PRO A 230 -9.86 -11.12 25.34
N SER A 231 -10.08 -10.48 26.49
CA SER A 231 -9.48 -10.81 27.77
C SER A 231 -9.95 -12.22 28.18
N GLY A 232 -9.30 -13.22 27.61
CA GLY A 232 -9.53 -14.64 27.84
C GLY A 232 -8.30 -15.30 28.46
N ALA A 233 -7.69 -14.68 29.45
CA ALA A 233 -6.75 -15.33 30.37
C ALA A 233 -6.62 -14.50 31.64
N LYS A 234 -7.64 -14.56 32.51
CA LYS A 234 -7.40 -14.34 33.95
C LYS A 234 -6.46 -15.45 34.40
N ALA A 235 -5.15 -15.17 34.40
CA ALA A 235 -4.23 -15.89 35.24
C ALA A 235 -4.66 -15.58 36.68
N ASN A 236 -5.08 -16.61 37.40
CA ASN A 236 -5.36 -16.55 38.83
C ASN A 236 -4.10 -16.06 39.57
N THR A 237 -4.09 -14.79 39.95
CA THR A 237 -3.36 -14.32 41.13
C THR A 237 -4.28 -13.32 41.82
N GLY A 238 -4.94 -13.78 42.88
CA GLY A 238 -5.78 -12.94 43.70
C GLY A 238 -4.93 -11.93 44.48
N VAL A 239 -5.33 -10.66 44.38
CA VAL A 239 -5.38 -9.71 45.49
C VAL A 239 -6.54 -8.76 45.15
N GLU A 240 -7.52 -8.71 46.04
CA GLU A 240 -8.60 -7.71 46.04
C GLU A 240 -8.02 -6.36 46.45
N GLU A 241 -8.27 -5.30 45.67
CA GLU A 241 -8.47 -3.94 46.18
C GLU A 241 -9.53 -3.24 45.31
N GLU A 242 -10.32 -2.41 45.98
CA GLU A 242 -11.68 -1.96 45.66
C GLU A 242 -11.80 -0.90 44.55
N ASP A 243 -12.96 -0.95 43.90
CA ASP A 243 -13.75 0.09 43.21
C ASP A 243 -13.18 1.51 43.07
N LEU A 244 -13.24 2.04 41.84
CA LEU A 244 -14.06 3.22 41.51
C LEU A 244 -14.11 3.42 39.98
N PHE A 245 -15.27 3.87 39.48
CA PHE A 245 -15.58 4.48 38.17
C PHE A 245 -16.45 3.67 37.16
N ASP A 246 -17.76 3.94 37.30
CA ASP A 246 -18.79 4.23 36.28
C ASP A 246 -19.15 3.20 35.20
N ASP A 247 -20.19 2.41 35.49
CA ASP A 247 -20.81 1.34 34.71
C ASP A 247 -21.66 1.81 33.50
N ASN A 248 -21.37 2.97 32.90
CA ASN A 248 -22.21 3.53 31.83
C ASN A 248 -21.55 3.65 30.43
N ASP A 249 -20.24 3.37 30.30
CA ASP A 249 -19.52 3.51 29.03
C ASP A 249 -19.42 2.21 28.19
N GLU A 250 -19.81 1.06 28.73
CA GLU A 250 -19.70 -0.21 27.98
C GLU A 250 -20.80 -0.35 26.90
N SER A 251 -22.00 0.15 27.18
CA SER A 251 -23.16 0.05 26.28
C SER A 251 -23.10 1.00 25.07
N THR A 252 -22.52 2.19 25.25
CA THR A 252 -22.31 3.19 24.19
C THR A 252 -21.18 2.76 23.25
N ASN A 253 -20.10 2.20 23.79
CA ASN A 253 -19.00 1.66 23.00
C ASN A 253 -19.41 0.41 22.18
N LEU A 254 -20.22 -0.49 22.75
CA LEU A 254 -20.77 -1.64 22.00
C LEU A 254 -21.65 -1.21 20.82
N ALA A 255 -22.49 -0.18 20.98
CA ALA A 255 -23.34 0.33 19.90
C ALA A 255 -22.52 0.99 18.77
N VAL A 256 -21.44 1.70 19.11
CA VAL A 256 -20.53 2.31 18.12
C VAL A 256 -19.75 1.22 17.36
N ILE A 257 -19.23 0.21 18.06
CA ILE A 257 -18.55 -0.95 17.44
C ILE A 257 -19.48 -1.70 16.49
N ASP A 258 -20.71 -1.98 16.91
CA ASP A 258 -21.69 -2.69 16.08
C ASP A 258 -22.08 -1.86 14.84
N SER A 259 -22.19 -0.53 14.97
CA SER A 259 -22.43 0.37 13.84
C SER A 259 -21.27 0.46 12.85
N SER A 260 -20.02 0.39 13.31
CA SER A 260 -18.82 0.42 12.47
C SER A 260 -18.59 -0.92 11.76
N ILE A 261 -18.81 -2.04 12.43
CA ILE A 261 -18.76 -3.37 11.80
C ILE A 261 -19.89 -3.51 10.77
N LYS A 262 -21.09 -3.01 11.10
CA LYS A 262 -22.22 -2.99 10.18
C LYS A 262 -21.96 -2.09 8.98
N SER A 263 -21.37 -0.91 9.14
CA SER A 263 -21.06 -0.02 8.01
C SER A 263 -19.95 -0.57 7.10
N VAL A 264 -18.96 -1.29 7.65
CA VAL A 264 -17.95 -2.00 6.85
C VAL A 264 -18.57 -3.17 6.11
N ASN A 265 -19.42 -3.97 6.76
CA ASN A 265 -20.12 -5.07 6.10
C ASN A 265 -21.10 -4.58 5.02
N GLU A 266 -21.84 -3.49 5.27
CA GLU A 266 -22.72 -2.87 4.29
C GLU A 266 -21.92 -2.28 3.11
N SER A 267 -20.75 -1.67 3.36
CA SER A 267 -19.86 -1.18 2.30
C SER A 267 -19.29 -2.33 1.46
N LEU A 268 -18.87 -3.43 2.10
CA LEU A 268 -18.38 -4.62 1.43
C LEU A 268 -19.48 -5.30 0.60
N GLU A 269 -20.71 -5.33 1.12
CA GLU A 269 -21.87 -5.90 0.44
C GLU A 269 -22.27 -5.04 -0.77
N ILE A 270 -22.29 -3.71 -0.63
CA ILE A 270 -22.53 -2.77 -1.73
C ILE A 270 -21.42 -2.87 -2.79
N GLN A 271 -20.15 -2.99 -2.39
CA GLN A 271 -19.05 -3.20 -3.33
C GLN A 271 -19.18 -4.53 -4.06
N ASN A 272 -19.50 -5.62 -3.37
CA ASN A 272 -19.68 -6.94 -3.98
C ASN A 272 -20.89 -6.95 -4.94
N GLU A 273 -21.99 -6.26 -4.60
CA GLU A 273 -23.16 -6.12 -5.47
C GLU A 273 -22.85 -5.25 -6.71
N ASN A 274 -22.09 -4.17 -6.55
CA ASN A 274 -21.65 -3.32 -7.66
C ASN A 274 -20.67 -4.06 -8.57
N THR A 275 -19.73 -4.82 -8.04
CA THR A 275 -18.80 -5.64 -8.83
C THR A 275 -19.54 -6.73 -9.61
N LYS A 276 -20.55 -7.38 -9.02
CA LYS A 276 -21.41 -8.33 -9.74
C LYS A 276 -22.22 -7.66 -10.85
N LYS A 277 -22.76 -6.46 -10.63
CA LYS A 277 -23.48 -5.68 -11.66
C LYS A 277 -22.55 -5.30 -12.80
N VAL A 278 -21.36 -4.77 -12.50
CA VAL A 278 -20.33 -4.39 -13.50
C VAL A 278 -19.87 -5.60 -14.31
N SER A 279 -19.61 -6.74 -13.65
CA SER A 279 -19.28 -8.01 -14.32
C SER A 279 -20.41 -8.50 -15.24
N GLY A 280 -21.66 -8.42 -14.79
CA GLY A 280 -22.83 -8.76 -15.60
C GLY A 280 -23.00 -7.87 -16.85
N TYR A 281 -22.77 -6.56 -16.71
CA TYR A 281 -22.82 -5.64 -17.86
C TYR A 281 -21.69 -5.89 -18.86
N LEU A 282 -20.49 -6.20 -18.39
CA LEU A 282 -19.35 -6.57 -19.24
C LEU A 282 -19.62 -7.87 -20.02
N LEU A 283 -20.22 -8.87 -19.36
CA LEU A 283 -20.57 -10.14 -20.00
C LEU A 283 -21.67 -9.96 -21.04
N PHE A 284 -22.66 -9.10 -20.76
CA PHE A 284 -23.70 -8.73 -21.73
C PHE A 284 -23.12 -7.97 -22.94
N LEU A 285 -22.25 -6.99 -22.71
CA LEU A 285 -21.54 -6.25 -23.77
C LEU A 285 -20.69 -7.18 -24.64
N SER A 286 -19.98 -8.14 -24.03
CA SER A 286 -19.19 -9.15 -24.73
C SER A 286 -20.05 -10.03 -25.64
N ILE A 287 -21.21 -10.51 -25.16
CA ILE A 287 -22.16 -11.29 -25.96
C ILE A 287 -22.72 -10.47 -27.12
N CYS A 288 -23.08 -9.19 -26.89
CA CYS A 288 -23.56 -8.30 -27.95
C CYS A 288 -22.50 -8.03 -29.02
N LEU A 289 -21.23 -7.84 -28.62
CA LEU A 289 -20.10 -7.70 -29.54
C LEU A 289 -19.89 -8.98 -30.36
N PHE A 290 -19.95 -10.14 -29.72
CA PHE A 290 -19.79 -11.44 -30.39
C PHE A 290 -20.90 -11.69 -31.42
N LEU A 291 -22.15 -11.36 -31.08
CA LEU A 291 -23.30 -11.46 -31.99
C LEU A 291 -23.23 -10.45 -33.16
N LEU A 292 -22.69 -9.25 -32.92
CA LEU A 292 -22.46 -8.26 -33.98
C LEU A 292 -21.38 -8.73 -34.96
N VAL A 293 -20.31 -9.34 -34.47
CA VAL A 293 -19.24 -9.93 -35.31
C VAL A 293 -19.79 -11.10 -36.14
N ILE A 294 -20.60 -11.99 -35.56
CA ILE A 294 -21.23 -13.08 -36.32
C ILE A 294 -22.15 -12.54 -37.43
N LYS A 295 -22.91 -11.48 -37.14
CA LYS A 295 -23.81 -10.85 -38.13
C LYS A 295 -23.07 -10.10 -39.23
N SER A 296 -21.84 -9.61 -39.00
CA SER A 296 -21.05 -8.94 -40.03
C SER A 296 -20.32 -9.90 -40.98
N PHE A 297 -20.24 -11.18 -40.63
CA PHE A 297 -19.62 -12.24 -41.44
C PHE A 297 -20.63 -13.12 -42.20
N LEU A 298 -21.93 -12.91 -42.00
CA LEU A 298 -23.04 -13.54 -42.74
C LEU A 298 -23.64 -12.56 -43.75
#